data_AF-A0A8T7K064-F1
#
_entry.id   AF-A0A8T7K064-F1
#
_cell.length_a   1.000
_cell.length_b   1.000
_cell.length_c   1.000
_cell.angle_alpha   90.00
_cell.angle_beta   90.00
_cell.angle_gamma   90.00
#
_symmetry.space_group_name_H-M   'P 1'
#
loop_
_entity.id
_entity.type
_entity.pdbx_description
1 polymer ?
#
loop_
_entity_poly.entity_id
_entity_poly.type
_entity_poly.pdbx_seq_one_letter_code
_entity_poly.pdbx_strand_id
1 'polypeptide(L)'
;MRKRIIPIFIGILVLLTGTTYFWVNSTAPKEPQPEMAAVATRVSTAISANAPKTLPLGSSPLKHNIISAGDYLVRQQLANGELAYQVNVLTDERASTPSYIRLIGGVSALYTVCRVAEDSLYCEAGDRAIKRYLSNLLADPTRFTGACLYANGACPLGGAAATVNAIYKRWQATGSVMLGERNLLGDAAEFGYFIVSMRRPEGGFFHSFDPHFEGTVNPNYVDPAFNGEGLAALLQLYEMTGNEFWLQQARDVNDFMRTQPVTEDYGHSYAFALFARLSRLEKADQDYAEQIADAVIAGQIRSLNPANSSIATATKIEALSSIAQALALEDAEHDWLNREIQTFITFVQARQFPANDCSFEFAPGMIERYKGGIFNTCEDPSIRVDGVQRWVNGLALYLEYLGMK
;
A
#
# COMPACT_ATOMS: atom_id res chain seq x y z
N MET A 1 -34.49 28.57 -24.72
CA MET A 1 -35.36 27.69 -25.53
C MET A 1 -34.64 27.26 -26.80
N ARG A 2 -34.26 25.98 -26.90
CA ARG A 2 -34.07 25.22 -28.15
C ARG A 2 -34.01 23.75 -27.78
N LYS A 3 -35.10 23.03 -28.05
CA LYS A 3 -35.29 21.60 -27.75
C LYS A 3 -34.56 20.76 -28.79
N ARG A 4 -33.73 19.80 -28.37
CA ARG A 4 -33.23 18.71 -29.23
C ARG A 4 -34.15 17.50 -29.04
N ILE A 5 -34.65 16.99 -30.15
CA ILE A 5 -35.51 15.82 -30.28
C ILE A 5 -34.58 14.60 -30.41
N ILE A 6 -34.83 13.56 -29.61
CA ILE A 6 -34.18 12.25 -29.71
C ILE A 6 -35.12 11.33 -30.50
N PRO A 7 -34.68 10.65 -31.57
CA PRO A 7 -35.48 9.63 -32.21
C PRO A 7 -35.41 8.30 -31.44
N ILE A 8 -36.60 7.74 -31.21
CA ILE A 8 -36.86 6.43 -30.61
C ILE A 8 -36.61 5.36 -31.67
N PHE A 9 -35.71 4.41 -31.42
CA PHE A 9 -35.61 3.17 -32.19
C PHE A 9 -36.37 2.06 -31.44
N ILE A 10 -37.43 1.57 -32.08
CA ILE A 10 -38.18 0.37 -31.74
C ILE A 10 -37.48 -0.82 -32.41
N GLY A 11 -37.09 -1.82 -31.62
CA GLY A 11 -36.40 -3.03 -32.08
C GLY A 11 -36.89 -4.27 -31.33
N ILE A 12 -38.07 -4.74 -31.76
CA ILE A 12 -38.62 -6.10 -31.79
C ILE A 12 -38.07 -7.17 -30.83
N LEU A 13 -39.02 -7.63 -30.02
CA LEU A 13 -39.09 -8.83 -29.18
C LEU A 13 -39.00 -10.13 -30.01
N VAL A 14 -38.06 -11.04 -29.71
CA VAL A 14 -38.09 -12.44 -30.16
C VAL A 14 -37.61 -13.40 -29.06
N LEU A 15 -38.60 -14.12 -28.52
CA LEU A 15 -38.60 -15.51 -28.02
C LEU A 15 -37.56 -15.95 -26.98
N LEU A 16 -38.02 -15.90 -25.73
CA LEU A 16 -37.70 -16.86 -24.67
C LEU A 16 -38.05 -18.29 -25.10
N THR A 17 -37.05 -19.11 -25.38
CA THR A 17 -37.15 -20.57 -25.28
C THR A 17 -36.05 -21.08 -24.37
N GLY A 18 -36.46 -21.72 -23.29
CA GLY A 18 -35.61 -22.17 -22.21
C GLY A 18 -34.52 -23.13 -22.65
N THR A 19 -33.32 -22.86 -22.16
CA THR A 19 -32.30 -23.87 -21.91
C THR A 19 -32.09 -23.91 -20.41
N THR A 20 -32.69 -24.91 -19.79
CA THR A 20 -32.32 -25.41 -18.47
C THR A 20 -30.82 -25.67 -18.45
N TYR A 21 -30.07 -24.88 -17.68
CA TYR A 21 -28.69 -25.23 -17.34
C TYR A 21 -28.75 -26.46 -16.43
N PHE A 22 -28.56 -27.61 -17.05
CA PHE A 22 -28.36 -28.88 -16.37
C PHE A 22 -27.13 -28.75 -15.47
N TRP A 23 -27.37 -28.90 -14.16
CA TRP A 23 -26.37 -29.33 -13.21
C TRP A 23 -25.86 -30.72 -13.64
N VAL A 24 -24.75 -30.74 -14.35
CA VAL A 24 -23.96 -31.96 -14.49
C VAL A 24 -23.11 -32.04 -13.23
N ASN A 25 -23.48 -32.97 -12.34
CA ASN A 25 -22.58 -33.50 -11.33
C ASN A 25 -21.37 -34.11 -12.05
N SER A 26 -20.35 -33.30 -12.33
CA SER A 26 -19.06 -33.82 -12.71
C SER A 26 -18.42 -34.37 -11.43
N THR A 27 -18.47 -35.69 -11.29
CA THR A 27 -17.55 -36.47 -10.45
C THR A 27 -16.14 -36.44 -11.08
N ALA A 28 -15.68 -35.27 -11.50
CA ALA A 28 -14.27 -35.04 -11.76
C ALA A 28 -13.59 -35.02 -10.39
N PRO A 29 -12.49 -35.77 -10.18
CA PRO A 29 -11.71 -35.59 -8.97
C PRO A 29 -11.35 -34.10 -8.88
N LYS A 30 -11.73 -33.46 -7.76
CA LYS A 30 -11.22 -32.13 -7.43
C LYS A 30 -9.70 -32.24 -7.53
N GLU A 31 -9.11 -31.48 -8.43
CA GLU A 31 -7.67 -31.31 -8.47
C GLU A 31 -7.23 -30.91 -7.05
N PRO A 32 -6.27 -31.64 -6.43
CA PRO A 32 -5.89 -31.35 -5.07
C PRO A 32 -5.47 -29.89 -4.99
N GLN A 33 -6.19 -29.10 -4.19
CA GLN A 33 -5.85 -27.70 -4.02
C GLN A 33 -4.47 -27.63 -3.37
N PRO A 34 -3.58 -26.74 -3.82
CA PRO A 34 -2.26 -26.61 -3.22
C PRO A 34 -2.41 -26.29 -1.73
N GLU A 35 -1.93 -27.21 -0.91
CA GLU A 35 -1.86 -27.07 0.53
C GLU A 35 -0.70 -26.12 0.87
N MET A 36 -0.84 -25.33 1.93
CA MET A 36 0.22 -24.43 2.36
C MET A 36 1.48 -25.22 2.72
N ALA A 37 2.66 -24.60 2.52
CA ALA A 37 3.91 -25.20 2.97
C ALA A 37 3.84 -25.53 4.47
N ALA A 38 4.46 -26.66 4.85
CA ALA A 38 4.45 -27.18 6.21
C ALA A 38 4.73 -26.08 7.25
N VAL A 39 3.93 -26.09 8.33
CA VAL A 39 3.91 -25.14 9.45
C VAL A 39 5.30 -24.55 9.71
N ALA A 40 5.47 -23.26 9.37
CA ALA A 40 6.65 -22.52 9.77
C ALA A 40 6.78 -22.65 11.30
N THR A 41 7.81 -23.35 11.76
CA THR A 41 7.99 -23.59 13.20
C THR A 41 8.13 -22.24 13.87
N ARG A 42 7.15 -21.87 14.72
CA ARG A 42 7.20 -20.61 15.48
C ARG A 42 8.50 -20.60 16.28
N VAL A 43 9.43 -19.74 15.88
CA VAL A 43 10.64 -19.52 16.67
C VAL A 43 10.24 -18.66 17.86
N SER A 44 10.70 -18.99 19.06
CA SER A 44 10.45 -18.16 20.24
C SER A 44 11.07 -16.77 20.03
N THR A 45 10.22 -15.78 19.84
CA THR A 45 10.61 -14.39 19.69
C THR A 45 10.32 -13.72 21.03
N ALA A 46 11.26 -13.76 21.97
CA ALA A 46 11.25 -12.80 23.08
C ALA A 46 11.57 -11.42 22.48
N ILE A 47 10.53 -10.73 21.98
CA ILE A 47 10.74 -9.57 21.10
C ILE A 47 10.93 -8.30 21.93
N SER A 48 12.18 -7.96 22.18
CA SER A 48 12.56 -6.57 22.41
C SER A 48 12.58 -5.88 21.05
N ALA A 49 11.85 -4.77 20.91
CA ALA A 49 12.01 -3.92 19.73
C ALA A 49 13.40 -3.28 19.75
N ASN A 50 14.06 -3.20 18.60
CA ASN A 50 15.19 -2.31 18.40
C ASN A 50 14.75 -0.84 18.55
N ALA A 51 15.70 0.07 18.70
CA ALA A 51 15.42 1.50 18.55
C ALA A 51 15.14 1.82 17.07
N PRO A 52 14.15 2.67 16.76
CA PRO A 52 13.87 3.04 15.38
C PRO A 52 15.02 3.80 14.77
N LYS A 53 15.43 3.38 13.58
CA LYS A 53 16.31 4.17 12.71
C LYS A 53 15.43 4.94 11.74
N THR A 54 15.69 6.24 11.61
CA THR A 54 15.03 7.10 10.62
C THR A 54 16.10 7.87 9.88
N LEU A 55 15.86 8.12 8.60
CA LEU A 55 16.72 8.95 7.78
C LEU A 55 16.35 10.42 8.00
N PRO A 56 17.33 11.35 7.96
CA PRO A 56 17.04 12.77 8.07
C PRO A 56 16.18 13.23 6.90
N LEU A 57 15.29 14.20 7.16
CA LEU A 57 14.47 14.82 6.12
C LEU A 57 15.18 16.05 5.57
N GLY A 58 15.28 16.15 4.24
CA GLY A 58 15.76 17.35 3.57
C GLY A 58 14.83 18.55 3.80
N SER A 59 15.42 19.75 3.91
CA SER A 59 14.65 20.99 4.02
C SER A 59 13.95 21.30 2.70
N SER A 60 12.62 21.26 2.68
CA SER A 60 11.84 21.44 1.46
C SER A 60 10.42 21.96 1.75
N PRO A 61 9.86 22.83 0.88
CA PRO A 61 8.46 23.25 0.98
C PRO A 61 7.47 22.09 0.82
N LEU A 62 7.89 20.95 0.26
CA LEU A 62 7.06 19.74 0.11
C LEU A 62 6.61 19.15 1.45
N LYS A 63 7.28 19.49 2.56
CA LYS A 63 6.80 19.15 3.91
C LYS A 63 5.37 19.65 4.15
N HIS A 64 5.01 20.82 3.60
CA HIS A 64 3.65 21.36 3.70
C HIS A 64 2.61 20.48 2.98
N ASN A 65 2.96 19.89 1.83
CA ASN A 65 2.06 18.99 1.10
C ASN A 65 1.76 17.72 1.90
N ILE A 66 2.76 17.17 2.61
CA ILE A 66 2.58 16.02 3.52
C ILE A 66 1.63 16.38 4.67
N ILE A 67 1.88 17.51 5.34
CA ILE A 67 1.08 17.98 6.48
C ILE A 67 -0.37 18.24 6.06
N SER A 68 -0.58 18.93 4.93
CA SER A 68 -1.91 19.22 4.39
C SER A 68 -2.69 17.93 4.08
N ALA A 69 -2.03 16.91 3.53
CA ALA A 69 -2.62 15.59 3.31
C ALA A 69 -2.95 14.87 4.62
N GLY A 70 -2.13 15.01 5.66
CA GLY A 70 -2.45 14.54 7.00
C GLY A 70 -3.67 15.22 7.60
N ASP A 71 -3.77 16.54 7.48
CA ASP A 71 -4.93 17.31 7.94
C ASP A 71 -6.22 16.83 7.27
N TYR A 72 -6.15 16.50 5.97
CA TYR A 72 -7.26 15.87 5.25
C TYR A 72 -7.66 14.54 5.88
N LEU A 73 -6.71 13.63 6.13
CA LEU A 73 -6.99 12.32 6.72
C LEU A 73 -7.62 12.45 8.11
N VAL A 74 -7.11 13.37 8.95
CA VAL A 74 -7.68 13.65 10.28
C VAL A 74 -9.10 14.19 10.15
N ARG A 75 -9.34 15.18 9.27
CA ARG A 75 -10.69 15.74 9.03
C ARG A 75 -11.69 14.70 8.52
N GLN A 76 -11.25 13.75 7.69
CA GLN A 76 -12.11 12.74 7.09
C GLN A 76 -12.27 11.46 7.91
N GLN A 77 -11.57 11.36 9.05
CA GLN A 77 -11.73 10.27 9.99
C GLN A 77 -13.14 10.29 10.58
N LEU A 78 -13.79 9.12 10.57
CA LEU A 78 -15.11 8.92 11.14
C LEU A 78 -15.05 8.87 12.66
N ALA A 79 -16.18 9.11 13.32
CA ALA A 79 -16.28 9.11 14.79
C ALA A 79 -15.90 7.77 15.43
N ASN A 80 -16.01 6.66 14.70
CA ASN A 80 -15.59 5.32 15.14
C ASN A 80 -14.08 5.07 14.94
N GLY A 81 -13.32 6.06 14.45
CA GLY A 81 -11.89 5.98 14.18
C GLY A 81 -11.54 5.49 12.77
N GLU A 82 -12.49 5.02 11.97
CA GLU A 82 -12.21 4.56 10.60
C GLU A 82 -11.90 5.74 9.67
N LEU A 83 -11.03 5.52 8.69
CA LEU A 83 -10.83 6.46 7.60
C LEU A 83 -11.92 6.31 6.55
N ALA A 84 -12.23 7.40 5.86
CA ALA A 84 -13.06 7.34 4.66
C ALA A 84 -12.28 6.67 3.53
N TYR A 85 -12.80 5.57 2.98
CA TYR A 85 -12.11 4.88 1.87
C TYR A 85 -12.03 5.78 0.63
N GLN A 86 -13.16 6.35 0.22
CA GLN A 86 -13.28 7.23 -0.94
C GLN A 86 -14.40 8.25 -0.70
N VAL A 87 -14.16 9.50 -1.10
CA VAL A 87 -15.15 10.59 -1.06
C VAL A 87 -15.17 11.30 -2.41
N ASN A 88 -16.36 11.45 -3.00
CA ASN A 88 -16.54 12.30 -4.19
C ASN A 88 -16.66 13.76 -3.74
N VAL A 89 -15.77 14.64 -4.20
CA VAL A 89 -15.74 16.04 -3.72
C VAL A 89 -16.89 16.90 -4.24
N LEU A 90 -17.56 16.48 -5.33
CA LEU A 90 -18.68 17.22 -5.91
C LEU A 90 -20.02 16.83 -5.30
N THR A 91 -20.18 15.55 -4.93
CA THR A 91 -21.44 15.03 -4.36
C THR A 91 -21.39 14.80 -2.85
N ASP A 92 -20.22 14.87 -2.23
CA ASP A 92 -19.96 14.48 -0.83
C ASP A 92 -20.28 13.01 -0.53
N GLU A 93 -20.52 12.19 -1.56
CA GLU A 93 -20.83 10.78 -1.42
C GLU A 93 -19.58 9.98 -1.03
N ARG A 94 -19.77 9.04 -0.10
CA ARG A 94 -18.74 8.11 0.33
C ARG A 94 -18.99 6.73 -0.27
N ALA A 95 -17.92 6.02 -0.61
CA ALA A 95 -18.05 4.64 -1.08
C ALA A 95 -18.67 3.74 0.00
N SER A 96 -19.64 2.91 -0.40
CA SER A 96 -20.35 1.98 0.49
C SER A 96 -19.57 0.70 0.81
N THR A 97 -18.57 0.36 -0.01
CA THR A 97 -17.75 -0.86 0.14
C THR A 97 -16.27 -0.50 0.35
N PRO A 98 -15.81 -0.40 1.61
CA PRO A 98 -14.43 -0.04 1.89
C PRO A 98 -13.46 -1.18 1.59
N SER A 99 -12.23 -0.83 1.20
CA SER A 99 -11.09 -1.77 1.15
C SER A 99 -10.25 -1.63 2.42
N TYR A 100 -10.27 -2.63 3.30
CA TYR A 100 -9.49 -2.58 4.55
C TYR A 100 -7.97 -2.52 4.32
N ILE A 101 -7.46 -3.13 3.24
CA ILE A 101 -6.04 -3.02 2.85
C ILE A 101 -5.68 -1.54 2.63
N ARG A 102 -6.47 -0.83 1.82
CA ARG A 102 -6.24 0.59 1.50
C ARG A 102 -6.42 1.49 2.72
N LEU A 103 -7.39 1.17 3.58
CA LEU A 103 -7.61 1.90 4.82
C LEU A 103 -6.43 1.79 5.80
N ILE A 104 -5.88 0.58 5.96
CA ILE A 104 -4.63 0.38 6.71
C ILE A 104 -3.46 1.12 6.06
N GLY A 105 -3.41 1.17 4.72
CA GLY A 105 -2.51 2.06 3.99
C GLY A 105 -2.62 3.52 4.45
N GLY A 106 -3.84 4.06 4.57
CA GLY A 106 -4.10 5.39 5.13
C GLY A 106 -3.63 5.56 6.58
N VAL A 107 -3.73 4.52 7.42
CA VAL A 107 -3.17 4.52 8.77
C VAL A 107 -1.65 4.68 8.73
N SER A 108 -0.98 3.96 7.83
CA SER A 108 0.47 4.09 7.61
C SER A 108 0.88 5.52 7.21
N ALA A 109 0.02 6.21 6.45
CA ALA A 109 0.23 7.60 6.05
C ALA A 109 0.13 8.54 7.26
N LEU A 110 -0.85 8.38 8.15
CA LEU A 110 -0.97 9.17 9.38
C LEU A 110 0.27 9.09 10.26
N TYR A 111 0.88 7.91 10.42
CA TYR A 111 2.13 7.78 11.16
C TYR A 111 3.32 8.41 10.42
N THR A 112 3.33 8.36 9.09
CA THR A 112 4.32 9.08 8.28
C THR A 112 4.20 10.59 8.51
N VAL A 113 2.98 11.14 8.49
CA VAL A 113 2.76 12.56 8.80
C VAL A 113 3.15 12.88 10.23
N CYS A 114 2.80 12.04 11.20
CA CYS A 114 3.19 12.25 12.60
C CYS A 114 4.70 12.45 12.76
N ARG A 115 5.50 11.58 12.12
CA ARG A 115 6.97 11.71 12.13
C ARG A 115 7.45 12.97 11.43
N VAL A 116 6.88 13.30 10.26
CA VAL A 116 7.31 14.45 9.46
C VAL A 116 6.93 15.76 10.17
N ALA A 117 5.72 15.87 10.69
CA ALA A 117 5.19 17.05 11.35
C ALA A 117 5.71 17.21 12.79
N GLU A 118 6.16 16.11 13.41
CA GLU A 118 6.50 16.02 14.83
C GLU A 118 5.32 16.42 15.74
N ASP A 119 4.11 16.00 15.34
CA ASP A 119 2.85 16.37 16.00
C ASP A 119 2.04 15.12 16.37
N SER A 120 1.69 15.00 17.65
CA SER A 120 0.97 13.84 18.19
C SER A 120 -0.44 13.71 17.64
N LEU A 121 -1.05 14.79 17.13
CA LEU A 121 -2.39 14.77 16.52
C LEU A 121 -2.53 13.66 15.48
N TYR A 122 -1.52 13.53 14.60
CA TYR A 122 -1.53 12.53 13.54
C TYR A 122 -1.29 11.12 14.06
N CYS A 123 -0.43 10.97 15.07
CA CYS A 123 -0.22 9.69 15.75
C CYS A 123 -1.50 9.21 16.44
N GLU A 124 -2.20 10.09 17.16
CA GLU A 124 -3.45 9.79 17.84
C GLU A 124 -4.57 9.41 16.86
N ALA A 125 -4.62 10.08 15.70
CA ALA A 125 -5.54 9.70 14.63
C ALA A 125 -5.21 8.31 14.07
N GLY A 126 -3.93 8.02 13.85
CA GLY A 126 -3.46 6.69 13.45
C GLY A 126 -3.81 5.61 14.48
N ASP A 127 -3.62 5.91 15.77
CA ASP A 127 -3.89 5.00 16.89
C ASP A 127 -5.38 4.63 16.98
N ARG A 128 -6.28 5.60 16.80
CA ARG A 128 -7.74 5.33 16.71
C ARG A 128 -8.07 4.40 15.56
N ALA A 129 -7.50 4.64 14.38
CA ALA A 129 -7.78 3.87 13.18
C ALA A 129 -7.20 2.44 13.28
N ILE A 130 -5.93 2.29 13.67
CA ILE A 130 -5.30 0.97 13.78
C ILE A 130 -6.00 0.11 14.82
N LYS A 131 -6.40 0.68 15.98
CA LYS A 131 -7.13 -0.05 17.02
C LYS A 131 -8.44 -0.62 16.47
N ARG A 132 -9.13 0.14 15.62
CA ARG A 132 -10.38 -0.28 14.98
C ARG A 132 -10.17 -1.40 13.97
N TYR A 133 -9.15 -1.31 13.11
CA TYR A 133 -8.93 -2.36 12.12
C TYR A 133 -8.36 -3.65 12.72
N LEU A 134 -7.50 -3.53 13.73
CA LEU A 134 -6.97 -4.68 14.45
C LEU A 134 -8.00 -5.38 15.37
N SER A 135 -9.24 -4.91 15.46
CA SER A 135 -10.33 -5.70 16.06
C SER A 135 -10.84 -6.80 15.13
N ASN A 136 -10.51 -6.73 13.83
CA ASN A 136 -10.94 -7.67 12.80
C ASN A 136 -9.84 -8.67 12.41
N LEU A 137 -8.83 -8.84 13.28
CA LEU A 137 -7.82 -9.87 13.08
C LEU A 137 -8.45 -11.25 13.16
N LEU A 138 -8.11 -12.09 12.19
CA LEU A 138 -8.45 -13.50 12.20
C LEU A 138 -7.19 -14.31 12.46
N ALA A 139 -7.25 -15.19 13.44
CA ALA A 139 -6.23 -16.19 13.71
C ALA A 139 -6.92 -17.55 13.81
N ASP A 140 -6.47 -18.51 13.01
CA ASP A 140 -6.93 -19.90 13.07
C ASP A 140 -5.71 -20.83 12.97
N PRO A 141 -5.07 -21.18 14.10
CA PRO A 141 -3.87 -22.00 14.10
C PRO A 141 -4.11 -23.43 13.56
N THR A 142 -5.36 -23.84 13.37
CA THR A 142 -5.69 -25.13 12.75
C THR A 142 -5.62 -25.08 11.23
N ARG A 143 -5.76 -23.89 10.64
CA ARG A 143 -5.82 -23.67 9.18
C ARG A 143 -4.60 -22.94 8.63
N PHE A 144 -4.03 -22.00 9.39
CA PHE A 144 -2.86 -21.23 8.97
C PHE A 144 -2.02 -20.75 10.15
N THR A 145 -0.75 -20.43 9.91
CA THR A 145 0.12 -19.87 10.94
C THR A 145 0.03 -18.36 10.93
N GLY A 146 -0.12 -17.75 12.12
CA GLY A 146 -0.13 -16.30 12.26
C GLY A 146 -1.53 -15.72 12.37
N ALA A 147 -1.66 -14.46 11.96
CA ALA A 147 -2.93 -13.74 11.89
C ALA A 147 -3.04 -12.98 10.56
N CYS A 148 -4.26 -12.81 10.07
CA CYS A 148 -4.55 -12.05 8.86
C CYS A 148 -5.64 -11.00 9.07
N LEU A 149 -5.62 -9.98 8.22
CA LEU A 149 -6.65 -8.96 8.17
C LEU A 149 -7.77 -9.47 7.27
N TYR A 150 -8.85 -9.94 7.88
CA TYR A 150 -9.98 -10.49 7.14
C TYR A 150 -10.76 -9.38 6.43
N ALA A 151 -10.88 -9.48 5.11
CA ALA A 151 -11.55 -8.51 4.26
C ALA A 151 -12.25 -9.20 3.08
N ASN A 152 -13.52 -8.84 2.85
CA ASN A 152 -14.30 -9.27 1.68
C ASN A 152 -14.32 -10.79 1.42
N GLY A 153 -14.42 -11.61 2.49
CA GLY A 153 -14.47 -13.06 2.34
C GLY A 153 -13.12 -13.77 2.37
N ALA A 154 -12.01 -13.03 2.39
CA ALA A 154 -10.67 -13.62 2.32
C ALA A 154 -9.66 -12.91 3.24
N CYS A 155 -8.48 -13.50 3.33
CA CYS A 155 -7.28 -12.94 3.92
C CYS A 155 -6.26 -12.62 2.81
N PRO A 156 -6.28 -11.38 2.26
CA PRO A 156 -5.34 -10.96 1.24
C PRO A 156 -3.95 -10.72 1.86
N LEU A 157 -2.89 -11.16 1.17
CA LEU A 157 -1.51 -10.97 1.64
C LEU A 157 -1.16 -9.50 1.84
N GLY A 158 -1.59 -8.63 0.92
CA GLY A 158 -1.39 -7.18 1.04
C GLY A 158 -2.00 -6.59 2.31
N GLY A 159 -3.06 -7.19 2.87
CA GLY A 159 -3.62 -6.76 4.15
C GLY A 159 -2.67 -6.99 5.33
N ALA A 160 -1.97 -8.13 5.35
CA ALA A 160 -0.95 -8.42 6.35
C ALA A 160 0.28 -7.50 6.17
N ALA A 161 0.78 -7.39 4.93
CA ALA A 161 1.93 -6.54 4.61
C ALA A 161 1.68 -5.07 4.96
N ALA A 162 0.52 -4.52 4.56
CA ALA A 162 0.14 -3.14 4.88
C ALA A 162 0.01 -2.91 6.40
N THR A 163 -0.43 -3.92 7.16
CA THR A 163 -0.56 -3.80 8.61
C THR A 163 0.79 -3.80 9.31
N VAL A 164 1.72 -4.68 8.89
CA VAL A 164 3.12 -4.63 9.35
C VAL A 164 3.73 -3.25 9.06
N ASN A 165 3.52 -2.72 7.85
CA ASN A 165 4.00 -1.39 7.47
C ASN A 165 3.41 -0.26 8.33
N ALA A 166 2.11 -0.33 8.67
CA ALA A 166 1.50 0.65 9.56
C ALA A 166 2.09 0.59 10.99
N ILE A 167 2.31 -0.61 11.53
CA ILE A 167 2.95 -0.81 12.84
C ILE A 167 4.41 -0.32 12.82
N TYR A 168 5.16 -0.67 11.78
CA TYR A 168 6.54 -0.23 11.58
C TYR A 168 6.66 1.29 11.56
N LYS A 169 5.78 1.99 10.80
CA LYS A 169 5.77 3.45 10.75
C LYS A 169 5.34 4.09 12.06
N ARG A 170 4.43 3.48 12.80
CA ARG A 170 4.10 3.92 14.17
C ARG A 170 5.31 3.82 15.08
N TRP A 171 6.04 2.71 15.04
CA TRP A 171 7.26 2.52 15.80
C TRP A 171 8.33 3.56 15.43
N GLN A 172 8.50 3.87 14.14
CA GLN A 172 9.37 4.97 13.71
C GLN A 172 8.93 6.34 14.21
N ALA A 173 7.63 6.63 14.26
CA ALA A 173 7.10 7.92 14.67
C ALA A 173 7.11 8.13 16.20
N THR A 174 6.89 7.06 16.96
CA THR A 174 6.64 7.14 18.42
C THR A 174 7.75 6.52 19.27
N GLY A 175 8.64 5.72 18.67
CA GLY A 175 9.59 4.87 19.39
C GLY A 175 8.94 3.72 20.16
N SER A 176 7.62 3.53 20.06
CA SER A 176 6.87 2.57 20.87
C SER A 176 6.16 1.53 20.02
N VAL A 177 6.31 0.27 20.42
CA VAL A 177 5.53 -0.87 19.92
C VAL A 177 4.29 -1.17 20.76
N MET A 178 4.01 -0.35 21.78
CA MET A 178 2.84 -0.48 22.65
C MET A 178 1.75 0.53 22.26
N LEU A 179 0.52 0.05 22.16
CA LEU A 179 -0.69 0.87 22.00
C LEU A 179 -1.64 0.60 23.17
N GLY A 180 -1.54 1.43 24.22
CA GLY A 180 -2.11 1.08 25.51
C GLY A 180 -1.49 -0.22 26.03
N GLU A 181 -2.33 -1.22 26.30
CA GLU A 181 -1.89 -2.56 26.73
C GLU A 181 -1.56 -3.51 25.57
N ARG A 182 -1.87 -3.10 24.32
CA ARG A 182 -1.69 -3.95 23.14
C ARG A 182 -0.25 -3.94 22.66
N ASN A 183 0.35 -5.12 22.51
CA ASN A 183 1.69 -5.31 21.94
C ASN A 183 1.62 -5.41 20.41
N LEU A 184 1.88 -4.29 19.72
CA LEU A 184 1.84 -4.24 18.26
C LEU A 184 3.00 -5.02 17.60
N LEU A 185 4.14 -5.18 18.27
CA LEU A 185 5.22 -6.00 17.73
C LEU A 185 4.84 -7.48 17.69
N GLY A 186 4.07 -7.94 18.68
CA GLY A 186 3.44 -9.26 18.69
C GLY A 186 2.45 -9.42 17.53
N ASP A 187 1.56 -8.44 17.32
CA ASP A 187 0.64 -8.45 16.18
C ASP A 187 1.40 -8.49 14.84
N ALA A 188 2.43 -7.67 14.67
CA ALA A 188 3.26 -7.63 13.47
C ALA A 188 3.95 -8.97 13.20
N ALA A 189 4.44 -9.66 14.25
CA ALA A 189 5.02 -10.99 14.11
C ALA A 189 3.98 -12.03 13.66
N GLU A 190 2.75 -11.99 14.18
CA GLU A 190 1.67 -12.88 13.71
C GLU A 190 1.33 -12.63 12.23
N PHE A 191 1.34 -11.37 11.77
CA PHE A 191 1.21 -11.06 10.35
C PHE A 191 2.41 -11.54 9.52
N GLY A 192 3.63 -11.42 10.05
CA GLY A 192 4.84 -11.96 9.44
C GLY A 192 4.76 -13.47 9.23
N TYR A 193 4.32 -14.20 10.25
CA TYR A 193 4.10 -15.63 10.13
C TYR A 193 3.02 -15.98 9.10
N PHE A 194 1.96 -15.18 9.00
CA PHE A 194 0.98 -15.34 7.93
C PHE A 194 1.61 -15.13 6.55
N ILE A 195 2.40 -14.07 6.35
CA ILE A 195 3.10 -13.81 5.08
C ILE A 195 4.01 -15.00 4.71
N VAL A 196 4.80 -15.51 5.66
CA VAL A 196 5.66 -16.69 5.43
C VAL A 196 4.84 -17.93 5.11
N SER A 197 3.70 -18.12 5.75
CA SER A 197 2.83 -19.26 5.51
C SER A 197 2.23 -19.27 4.08
N MET A 198 2.17 -18.09 3.43
CA MET A 198 1.70 -17.93 2.06
C MET A 198 2.78 -18.23 1.00
N ARG A 199 3.97 -18.73 1.36
CA ARG A 199 5.03 -19.06 0.40
C ARG A 199 4.57 -20.12 -0.61
N ARG A 200 4.98 -19.93 -1.86
CA ARG A 200 4.82 -20.91 -2.94
C ARG A 200 6.07 -21.79 -3.05
N PRO A 201 5.93 -23.08 -3.43
CA PRO A 201 7.08 -23.97 -3.64
C PRO A 201 8.13 -23.44 -4.63
N GLU A 202 7.68 -22.77 -5.68
CA GLU A 202 8.48 -22.17 -6.75
C GLU A 202 9.10 -20.81 -6.38
N GLY A 203 8.78 -20.27 -5.20
CA GLY A 203 9.16 -18.93 -4.77
C GLY A 203 8.03 -17.90 -4.88
N GLY A 204 8.21 -16.74 -4.25
CA GLY A 204 7.15 -15.75 -4.07
C GLY A 204 6.05 -16.22 -3.10
N PHE A 205 4.87 -15.63 -3.22
CA PHE A 205 3.72 -15.90 -2.36
C PHE A 205 2.43 -16.15 -3.13
N PHE A 206 1.50 -16.84 -2.49
CA PHE A 206 0.08 -16.75 -2.77
C PHE A 206 -0.46 -15.40 -2.28
N HIS A 207 -1.45 -14.85 -2.97
CA HIS A 207 -1.90 -13.47 -2.70
C HIS A 207 -3.24 -13.38 -1.98
N SER A 208 -3.95 -14.50 -1.84
CA SER A 208 -5.22 -14.58 -1.11
C SER A 208 -5.39 -15.95 -0.47
N PHE A 209 -5.90 -15.94 0.75
CA PHE A 209 -6.26 -17.13 1.54
C PHE A 209 -7.75 -17.09 1.88
N ASP A 210 -8.46 -18.20 1.71
CA ASP A 210 -9.84 -18.36 2.13
C ASP A 210 -9.90 -19.04 3.51
N PRO A 211 -10.27 -18.30 4.57
CA PRO A 211 -10.29 -18.86 5.91
C PRO A 211 -11.58 -19.63 6.24
N HIS A 212 -12.60 -19.70 5.37
CA HIS A 212 -13.91 -20.29 5.70
C HIS A 212 -14.03 -21.78 5.38
N PHE A 213 -13.40 -22.25 4.32
CA PHE A 213 -13.45 -23.66 3.91
C PHE A 213 -12.31 -24.48 4.53
N GLU A 214 -11.55 -25.22 3.72
CA GLU A 214 -10.43 -26.05 4.16
C GLU A 214 -9.20 -25.22 4.56
N GLY A 215 -9.27 -23.88 4.50
CA GLY A 215 -8.11 -23.01 4.70
C GLY A 215 -7.20 -23.08 3.48
N THR A 216 -7.69 -22.64 2.33
CA THR A 216 -6.97 -22.81 1.06
C THR A 216 -6.52 -21.49 0.47
N VAL A 217 -5.37 -21.53 -0.19
CA VAL A 217 -4.89 -20.41 -0.99
C VAL A 217 -5.63 -20.36 -2.32
N ASN A 218 -5.76 -19.17 -2.91
CA ASN A 218 -6.24 -19.03 -4.29
C ASN A 218 -5.04 -18.91 -5.25
N PRO A 219 -4.66 -19.98 -5.97
CA PRO A 219 -3.49 -19.96 -6.87
C PRO A 219 -3.69 -19.07 -8.10
N ASN A 220 -4.94 -18.74 -8.45
CA ASN A 220 -5.26 -17.96 -9.64
C ASN A 220 -5.35 -16.45 -9.37
N TYR A 221 -5.38 -16.05 -8.10
CA TYR A 221 -5.40 -14.64 -7.74
C TYR A 221 -3.97 -14.11 -7.66
N VAL A 222 -3.63 -13.20 -8.58
CA VAL A 222 -2.31 -12.57 -8.62
C VAL A 222 -2.46 -11.04 -8.59
N ASP A 223 -1.91 -10.41 -7.57
CA ASP A 223 -1.63 -8.97 -7.54
C ASP A 223 -0.13 -8.74 -7.78
N PRO A 224 0.27 -7.89 -8.73
CA PRO A 224 1.67 -7.71 -9.09
C PRO A 224 2.52 -7.12 -7.96
N ALA A 225 1.94 -6.44 -6.96
CA ALA A 225 2.69 -5.77 -5.90
C ALA A 225 2.89 -6.62 -4.64
N PHE A 226 2.07 -7.66 -4.44
CA PHE A 226 2.01 -8.36 -3.15
C PHE A 226 3.29 -9.12 -2.80
N ASN A 227 4.05 -9.60 -3.78
CA ASN A 227 5.37 -10.17 -3.52
C ASN A 227 6.31 -9.14 -2.91
N GLY A 228 6.41 -7.96 -3.53
CA GLY A 228 7.25 -6.87 -3.04
C GLY A 228 6.78 -6.30 -1.70
N GLU A 229 5.47 -6.11 -1.52
CA GLU A 229 4.91 -5.63 -0.24
C GLU A 229 5.14 -6.65 0.89
N GLY A 230 4.97 -7.94 0.63
CA GLY A 230 5.27 -9.01 1.58
C GLY A 230 6.75 -9.07 1.95
N LEU A 231 7.63 -8.94 0.95
CA LEU A 231 9.07 -8.89 1.14
C LEU A 231 9.48 -7.68 2.01
N ALA A 232 8.96 -6.48 1.70
CA ALA A 232 9.21 -5.28 2.48
C ALA A 232 8.74 -5.44 3.94
N ALA A 233 7.58 -6.04 4.18
CA ALA A 233 7.08 -6.31 5.52
C ALA A 233 8.00 -7.26 6.32
N LEU A 234 8.59 -8.28 5.68
CA LEU A 234 9.57 -9.16 6.33
C LEU A 234 10.84 -8.40 6.71
N LEU A 235 11.33 -7.48 5.86
CA LEU A 235 12.47 -6.63 6.19
C LEU A 235 12.17 -5.64 7.33
N GLN A 236 10.96 -5.10 7.38
CA GLN A 236 10.52 -4.26 8.50
C GLN A 236 10.50 -5.03 9.82
N LEU A 237 10.04 -6.29 9.81
CA LEU A 237 10.12 -7.18 10.97
C LEU A 237 11.57 -7.47 11.37
N TYR A 238 12.46 -7.70 10.40
CA TYR A 238 13.88 -7.84 10.69
C TYR A 238 14.46 -6.58 11.34
N GLU A 239 14.18 -5.40 10.81
CA GLU A 239 14.69 -4.14 11.38
C GLU A 239 14.18 -3.92 12.82
N MET A 240 12.88 -4.17 13.07
CA MET A 240 12.30 -4.03 14.41
C MET A 240 12.83 -5.04 15.42
N THR A 241 13.26 -6.24 15.00
CA THR A 241 13.51 -7.36 15.93
C THR A 241 14.93 -7.89 15.92
N GLY A 242 15.72 -7.64 14.87
CA GLY A 242 17.01 -8.28 14.63
C GLY A 242 16.93 -9.79 14.37
N ASN A 243 15.74 -10.37 14.21
CA ASN A 243 15.58 -11.81 14.04
C ASN A 243 15.89 -12.25 12.59
N GLU A 244 17.02 -12.91 12.41
CA GLU A 244 17.52 -13.43 11.13
C GLU A 244 16.53 -14.34 10.39
N PHE A 245 15.56 -14.94 11.08
CA PHE A 245 14.45 -15.66 10.42
C PHE A 245 13.75 -14.77 9.38
N TRP A 246 13.40 -13.54 9.73
CA TRP A 246 12.69 -12.63 8.83
C TRP A 246 13.58 -12.22 7.65
N LEU A 247 14.87 -11.98 7.89
CA LEU A 247 15.82 -11.64 6.82
C LEU A 247 15.97 -12.81 5.83
N GLN A 248 16.09 -14.04 6.31
CA GLN A 248 16.21 -15.21 5.44
C GLN A 248 14.96 -15.36 4.57
N GLN A 249 13.76 -15.23 5.15
CA GLN A 249 12.52 -15.30 4.37
C GLN A 249 12.43 -14.18 3.33
N ALA A 250 12.88 -12.96 3.65
CA ALA A 250 12.92 -11.86 2.70
C ALA A 250 13.89 -12.12 1.53
N ARG A 251 15.07 -12.67 1.80
CA ARG A 251 16.07 -13.03 0.78
C ARG A 251 15.54 -14.08 -0.20
N ASP A 252 14.92 -15.14 0.30
CA ASP A 252 14.37 -16.20 -0.54
C ASP A 252 13.22 -15.71 -1.45
N VAL A 253 12.53 -14.62 -1.07
CA VAL A 253 11.55 -13.95 -1.93
C VAL A 253 12.26 -13.04 -2.93
N ASN A 254 13.25 -12.27 -2.50
CA ASN A 254 14.02 -11.36 -3.35
C ASN A 254 14.67 -12.10 -4.51
N ASP A 255 15.31 -13.24 -4.22
CA ASP A 255 15.98 -14.09 -5.21
C ASP A 255 15.00 -14.56 -6.29
N PHE A 256 13.80 -14.97 -5.90
CA PHE A 256 12.73 -15.34 -6.83
C PHE A 256 12.24 -14.14 -7.66
N MET A 257 12.05 -12.98 -7.03
CA MET A 257 11.56 -11.78 -7.71
C MET A 257 12.55 -11.29 -8.78
N ARG A 258 13.86 -11.38 -8.51
CA ARG A 258 14.92 -11.05 -9.48
C ARG A 258 14.91 -11.94 -10.73
N THR A 259 14.29 -13.12 -10.67
CA THR A 259 14.15 -13.98 -11.86
C THR A 259 12.89 -13.69 -12.67
N GLN A 260 12.01 -12.81 -12.20
CA GLN A 260 10.77 -12.46 -12.90
C GLN A 260 11.00 -11.36 -13.94
N PRO A 261 10.11 -11.22 -14.93
CA PRO A 261 10.13 -10.07 -15.83
C PRO A 261 10.01 -8.76 -15.06
N VAL A 262 10.85 -7.78 -15.40
CA VAL A 262 10.79 -6.44 -14.82
C VAL A 262 9.48 -5.76 -15.19
N THR A 263 8.80 -5.21 -14.19
CA THR A 263 7.59 -4.39 -14.34
C THR A 263 7.70 -3.13 -13.46
N GLU A 264 6.67 -2.29 -13.41
CA GLU A 264 6.58 -1.15 -12.49
C GLU A 264 6.37 -1.58 -11.00
N ASP A 265 7.07 -2.62 -10.54
CA ASP A 265 6.90 -3.21 -9.21
C ASP A 265 7.34 -2.26 -8.10
N TYR A 266 6.39 -1.43 -7.67
CA TYR A 266 6.56 -0.49 -6.59
C TYR A 266 6.78 -1.18 -5.24
N GLY A 267 6.27 -2.41 -5.05
CA GLY A 267 6.45 -3.16 -3.81
C GLY A 267 7.90 -3.56 -3.63
N HIS A 268 8.55 -4.06 -4.69
CA HIS A 268 9.97 -4.42 -4.67
C HIS A 268 10.86 -3.19 -4.46
N SER A 269 10.46 -2.04 -5.02
CA SER A 269 11.15 -0.77 -4.81
C SER A 269 11.28 -0.40 -3.32
N TYR A 270 10.23 -0.65 -2.51
CA TYR A 270 10.27 -0.40 -1.06
C TYR A 270 11.28 -1.29 -0.35
N ALA A 271 11.38 -2.54 -0.80
CA ALA A 271 12.31 -3.47 -0.22
C ALA A 271 13.77 -3.13 -0.50
N PHE A 272 14.10 -2.59 -1.68
CA PHE A 272 15.46 -2.14 -1.96
C PHE A 272 15.92 -1.03 -1.01
N ALA A 273 15.05 -0.07 -0.71
CA ALA A 273 15.33 0.96 0.29
C ALA A 273 15.60 0.34 1.67
N LEU A 274 14.82 -0.66 2.07
CA LEU A 274 15.01 -1.37 3.33
C LEU A 274 16.30 -2.21 3.36
N PHE A 275 16.59 -2.96 2.29
CA PHE A 275 17.85 -3.71 2.17
C PHE A 275 19.06 -2.79 2.29
N ALA A 276 19.05 -1.64 1.61
CA ALA A 276 20.15 -0.65 1.66
C ALA A 276 20.31 -0.08 3.08
N ARG A 277 19.21 0.34 3.72
CA ARG A 277 19.22 0.83 5.11
C ARG A 277 19.75 -0.19 6.12
N LEU A 278 19.59 -1.47 5.81
CA LEU A 278 20.06 -2.59 6.62
C LEU A 278 21.49 -3.04 6.23
N SER A 279 22.13 -2.38 5.27
CA SER A 279 23.43 -2.75 4.69
C SER A 279 23.43 -4.19 4.16
N ARG A 280 22.34 -4.57 3.49
CA ARG A 280 22.07 -5.90 2.92
C ARG A 280 21.77 -5.87 1.42
N LEU A 281 21.82 -4.70 0.77
CA LEU A 281 21.56 -4.60 -0.67
C LEU A 281 22.74 -5.18 -1.45
N GLU A 282 22.46 -6.04 -2.42
CA GLU A 282 23.46 -6.61 -3.30
C GLU A 282 23.57 -5.83 -4.62
N LYS A 283 24.68 -5.99 -5.34
CA LYS A 283 24.82 -5.32 -6.66
C LYS A 283 23.74 -5.75 -7.65
N ALA A 284 23.36 -7.03 -7.64
CA ALA A 284 22.26 -7.52 -8.48
C ALA A 284 20.90 -6.92 -8.09
N ASP A 285 20.71 -6.47 -6.85
CA ASP A 285 19.52 -5.74 -6.44
C ASP A 285 19.53 -4.31 -7.00
N GLN A 286 20.68 -3.63 -6.98
CA GLN A 286 20.85 -2.30 -7.58
C GLN A 286 20.53 -2.35 -9.08
N ASP A 287 21.10 -3.32 -9.80
CA ASP A 287 20.90 -3.48 -11.24
C ASP A 287 19.42 -3.78 -11.58
N TYR A 288 18.71 -4.51 -10.72
CA TYR A 288 17.28 -4.76 -10.88
C TYR A 288 16.43 -3.53 -10.52
N ALA A 289 16.83 -2.77 -9.48
CA ALA A 289 16.18 -1.52 -9.09
C ALA A 289 16.26 -0.47 -10.20
N GLU A 290 17.41 -0.35 -10.87
CA GLU A 290 17.59 0.52 -12.05
C GLU A 290 16.62 0.13 -13.17
N GLN A 291 16.47 -1.17 -13.46
CA GLN A 291 15.52 -1.65 -14.47
C GLN A 291 14.06 -1.35 -14.10
N ILE A 292 13.67 -1.48 -12.83
CA ILE A 292 12.33 -1.06 -12.37
C ILE A 292 12.15 0.44 -12.57
N ALA A 293 13.14 1.26 -12.22
CA ALA A 293 13.06 2.70 -12.40
C ALA A 293 12.88 3.07 -13.88
N ASP A 294 13.65 2.44 -14.77
CA ASP A 294 13.49 2.60 -16.22
C ASP A 294 12.08 2.19 -16.69
N ALA A 295 11.53 1.07 -16.19
CA ALA A 295 10.17 0.65 -16.52
C ALA A 295 9.11 1.66 -16.05
N VAL A 296 9.24 2.19 -14.82
CA VAL A 296 8.34 3.20 -14.25
C VAL A 296 8.36 4.50 -15.06
N ILE A 297 9.56 4.91 -15.51
CA ILE A 297 9.81 6.11 -16.30
C ILE A 297 9.39 5.92 -17.76
N ALA A 298 9.53 4.72 -18.32
CA ALA A 298 9.08 4.41 -19.67
C ALA A 298 7.55 4.30 -19.75
N GLY A 299 6.90 3.69 -18.75
CA GLY A 299 5.43 3.63 -18.64
C GLY A 299 4.79 4.92 -18.14
N GLN A 300 5.56 6.01 -18.09
CA GLN A 300 5.15 7.29 -17.55
C GLN A 300 4.15 8.04 -18.44
N ILE A 301 3.21 8.74 -17.79
CA ILE A 301 2.41 9.79 -18.43
C ILE A 301 2.70 11.12 -17.71
N ARG A 302 3.41 12.04 -18.39
CA ARG A 302 3.89 13.33 -17.84
C ARG A 302 2.94 14.51 -18.07
N SER A 303 1.82 14.27 -18.71
CA SER A 303 0.87 15.33 -19.06
C SER A 303 -0.15 15.53 -17.95
N LEU A 304 -0.63 16.76 -17.79
CA LEU A 304 -1.84 17.08 -17.00
C LEU A 304 -3.13 16.59 -17.71
N ASN A 305 -3.04 15.48 -18.46
CA ASN A 305 -4.20 14.94 -19.16
C ASN A 305 -5.27 14.54 -18.14
N PRO A 306 -6.53 14.99 -18.33
CA PRO A 306 -7.69 14.60 -17.54
C PRO A 306 -7.80 13.11 -17.21
N ALA A 307 -7.40 12.22 -18.11
CA ALA A 307 -7.52 10.77 -17.95
C ALA A 307 -6.45 10.15 -17.03
N ASN A 308 -5.35 10.86 -16.76
CA ASN A 308 -4.25 10.32 -15.96
C ASN A 308 -4.63 10.27 -14.49
N SER A 309 -4.20 9.23 -13.77
CA SER A 309 -4.48 9.06 -12.34
C SER A 309 -3.40 9.66 -11.44
N SER A 310 -3.82 10.49 -10.49
CA SER A 310 -2.98 10.98 -9.39
C SER A 310 -2.51 9.85 -8.48
N ILE A 311 -3.34 8.82 -8.29
CA ILE A 311 -3.00 7.66 -7.46
C ILE A 311 -1.86 6.88 -8.10
N ALA A 312 -2.00 6.54 -9.38
CA ALA A 312 -0.94 5.85 -10.12
C ALA A 312 0.36 6.66 -10.12
N THR A 313 0.26 7.98 -10.34
CA THR A 313 1.43 8.86 -10.33
C THR A 313 2.09 8.96 -8.95
N ALA A 314 1.31 9.04 -7.88
CA ALA A 314 1.81 9.02 -6.51
C ALA A 314 2.53 7.70 -6.17
N THR A 315 2.02 6.56 -6.67
CA THR A 315 2.72 5.27 -6.54
C THR A 315 4.08 5.28 -7.25
N LYS A 316 4.19 5.91 -8.43
CA LYS A 316 5.47 6.07 -9.15
C LYS A 316 6.47 6.93 -8.37
N ILE A 317 5.99 7.97 -7.69
CA ILE A 317 6.82 8.79 -6.78
C ILE A 317 7.37 7.92 -5.65
N GLU A 318 6.52 7.11 -5.01
CA GLU A 318 6.93 6.22 -3.92
C GLU A 318 7.98 5.19 -4.40
N ALA A 319 7.77 4.59 -5.58
CA ALA A 319 8.71 3.63 -6.17
C ALA A 319 10.07 4.28 -6.47
N LEU A 320 10.10 5.34 -7.28
CA LEU A 320 11.34 6.00 -7.68
C LEU A 320 12.08 6.62 -6.49
N SER A 321 11.37 7.16 -5.50
CA SER A 321 12.01 7.71 -4.29
C SER A 321 12.63 6.62 -3.44
N SER A 322 12.02 5.43 -3.39
CA SER A 322 12.60 4.26 -2.69
C SER A 322 13.87 3.77 -3.40
N ILE A 323 13.84 3.69 -4.73
CA ILE A 323 15.02 3.32 -5.53
C ILE A 323 16.13 4.36 -5.37
N ALA A 324 15.80 5.65 -5.46
CA ALA A 324 16.76 6.73 -5.25
C ALA A 324 17.39 6.69 -3.85
N GLN A 325 16.59 6.37 -2.82
CA GLN A 325 17.08 6.16 -1.46
C GLN A 325 18.03 4.96 -1.40
N ALA A 326 17.67 3.82 -2.01
CA ALA A 326 18.50 2.62 -2.02
C ALA A 326 19.86 2.86 -2.69
N LEU A 327 19.87 3.49 -3.87
CA LEU A 327 21.09 3.79 -4.61
C LEU A 327 21.96 4.83 -3.89
N ALA A 328 21.36 5.85 -3.26
CA ALA A 328 22.10 6.85 -2.48
C ALA A 328 22.81 6.26 -1.27
N LEU A 329 22.19 5.30 -0.57
CA LEU A 329 22.79 4.63 0.58
C LEU A 329 23.97 3.72 0.20
N GLU A 330 24.05 3.32 -1.07
CA GLU A 330 25.12 2.47 -1.60
C GLU A 330 26.13 3.26 -2.45
N ASP A 331 26.11 4.60 -2.38
CA ASP A 331 26.96 5.49 -3.18
C ASP A 331 26.91 5.22 -4.71
N ALA A 332 25.76 4.73 -5.21
CA ALA A 332 25.52 4.45 -6.62
C ALA A 332 24.94 5.67 -7.37
N GLU A 333 25.05 5.69 -8.71
CA GLU A 333 24.53 6.81 -9.51
C GLU A 333 23.00 6.89 -9.44
N HIS A 334 22.47 8.03 -8.98
CA HIS A 334 21.03 8.20 -8.77
C HIS A 334 20.48 9.55 -9.20
N ASP A 335 21.32 10.51 -9.59
CA ASP A 335 20.90 11.91 -9.77
C ASP A 335 19.87 12.10 -10.88
N TRP A 336 19.87 11.21 -11.87
CA TRP A 336 18.88 11.18 -12.94
C TRP A 336 17.45 10.97 -12.40
N LEU A 337 17.26 10.21 -11.31
CA LEU A 337 15.95 9.96 -10.69
C LEU A 337 15.33 11.22 -10.12
N ASN A 338 16.15 12.15 -9.60
CA ASN A 338 15.65 13.36 -8.96
C ASN A 338 14.77 14.20 -9.91
N ARG A 339 15.19 14.35 -11.16
CA ARG A 339 14.43 15.08 -12.19
C ARG A 339 13.08 14.40 -12.47
N GLU A 340 13.08 13.08 -12.52
CA GLU A 340 11.90 12.30 -12.86
C GLU A 340 10.87 12.31 -11.72
N ILE A 341 11.34 12.16 -10.48
CA ILE A 341 10.52 12.29 -9.27
C ILE A 341 9.87 13.68 -9.19
N GLN A 342 10.63 14.75 -9.40
CA GLN A 342 10.10 16.13 -9.37
C GLN A 342 9.01 16.38 -10.42
N THR A 343 9.13 15.77 -11.59
CA THR A 343 8.11 15.87 -12.65
C THR A 343 6.80 15.25 -12.19
N PHE A 344 6.85 14.08 -11.55
CA PHE A 344 5.67 13.43 -10.99
C PHE A 344 5.08 14.17 -9.80
N ILE A 345 5.92 14.71 -8.92
CA ILE A 345 5.51 15.57 -7.80
C ILE A 345 4.69 16.75 -8.32
N THR A 346 5.18 17.44 -9.35
CA THR A 346 4.48 18.58 -9.95
C THR A 346 3.07 18.20 -10.43
N PHE A 347 2.93 17.05 -11.07
CA PHE A 347 1.63 16.54 -11.52
C PHE A 347 0.67 16.29 -10.35
N VAL A 348 1.10 15.61 -9.30
CA VAL A 348 0.22 15.31 -8.15
C VAL A 348 -0.09 16.58 -7.33
N GLN A 349 0.87 17.51 -7.20
CA GLN A 349 0.65 18.80 -6.52
C GLN A 349 -0.44 19.64 -7.19
N ALA A 350 -0.52 19.61 -8.53
CA ALA A 350 -1.57 20.31 -9.28
C ALA A 350 -2.99 19.81 -8.95
N ARG A 351 -3.09 18.67 -8.25
CA ARG A 351 -4.32 17.97 -7.88
C ARG A 351 -4.53 17.83 -6.38
N GLN A 352 -3.63 18.41 -5.58
CA GLN A 352 -3.79 18.50 -4.15
C GLN A 352 -4.55 19.78 -3.78
N PHE A 353 -5.71 19.64 -3.17
CA PHE A 353 -6.56 20.78 -2.82
C PHE A 353 -5.81 21.82 -1.94
N PRO A 354 -5.94 23.13 -2.25
CA PRO A 354 -6.91 23.73 -3.17
C PRO A 354 -6.45 23.80 -4.64
N ALA A 355 -5.25 23.32 -4.98
CA ALA A 355 -4.83 23.28 -6.38
C ALA A 355 -5.73 22.34 -7.18
N ASN A 356 -6.02 22.74 -8.41
CA ASN A 356 -6.90 22.03 -9.31
C ASN A 356 -6.64 22.41 -10.76
N ASP A 357 -6.05 21.50 -11.51
CA ASP A 357 -5.82 21.58 -12.96
C ASP A 357 -7.05 21.15 -13.79
N CYS A 358 -8.14 20.69 -13.16
CA CYS A 358 -9.33 20.17 -13.81
C CYS A 358 -10.47 21.18 -14.00
N SER A 359 -10.22 22.47 -13.72
CA SER A 359 -11.20 23.56 -13.89
C SER A 359 -12.54 23.36 -13.15
N PHE A 360 -12.57 22.52 -12.11
CA PHE A 360 -13.72 22.45 -11.21
C PHE A 360 -13.93 23.79 -10.48
N GLU A 361 -15.17 24.24 -10.42
CA GLU A 361 -15.56 25.36 -9.56
C GLU A 361 -15.76 24.86 -8.13
N PHE A 362 -15.03 25.44 -7.18
CA PHE A 362 -15.18 25.09 -5.77
C PHE A 362 -15.81 26.21 -4.98
N ALA A 363 -16.91 25.89 -4.30
CA ALA A 363 -17.43 26.75 -3.26
C ALA A 363 -16.42 26.80 -2.09
N PRO A 364 -16.31 27.93 -1.36
CA PRO A 364 -15.40 28.04 -0.23
C PRO A 364 -15.53 26.90 0.80
N GLY A 365 -16.76 26.44 1.06
CA GLY A 365 -17.01 25.31 1.96
C GLY A 365 -16.46 23.96 1.48
N MET A 366 -16.31 23.75 0.16
CA MET A 366 -15.66 22.55 -0.38
C MET A 366 -14.16 22.58 -0.13
N ILE A 367 -13.53 23.75 -0.33
CA ILE A 367 -12.10 23.92 -0.07
C ILE A 367 -11.80 23.60 1.39
N GLU A 368 -12.52 24.18 2.34
CA GLU A 368 -12.31 23.91 3.77
C GLU A 368 -12.48 22.42 4.14
N ARG A 369 -13.43 21.74 3.49
CA ARG A 369 -13.73 20.34 3.77
C ARG A 369 -12.67 19.37 3.21
N TYR A 370 -12.17 19.63 2.01
CA TYR A 370 -11.30 18.69 1.28
C TYR A 370 -9.86 19.17 1.09
N LYS A 371 -9.49 20.34 1.64
CA LYS A 371 -8.11 20.86 1.63
C LYS A 371 -7.11 19.76 1.95
N GLY A 372 -6.04 19.67 1.15
CA GLY A 372 -4.98 18.68 1.30
C GLY A 372 -5.27 17.29 0.73
N GLY A 373 -6.52 16.97 0.42
CA GLY A 373 -6.87 15.77 -0.31
C GLY A 373 -6.41 15.82 -1.77
N ILE A 374 -6.25 14.65 -2.39
CA ILE A 374 -5.77 14.50 -3.76
C ILE A 374 -6.84 13.79 -4.58
N PHE A 375 -7.43 14.49 -5.55
CA PHE A 375 -8.43 13.86 -6.41
C PHE A 375 -7.78 12.98 -7.48
N ASN A 376 -8.49 11.94 -7.91
CA ASN A 376 -7.95 10.90 -8.78
C ASN A 376 -7.70 11.39 -10.22
N THR A 377 -8.74 11.84 -10.91
CA THR A 377 -8.67 12.33 -12.29
C THR A 377 -9.63 13.53 -12.47
N CYS A 378 -9.60 14.19 -13.63
CA CYS A 378 -10.58 15.25 -13.89
C CYS A 378 -11.99 14.70 -14.19
N GLU A 379 -12.10 13.41 -14.52
CA GLU A 379 -13.38 12.73 -14.79
C GLU A 379 -13.91 12.02 -13.55
N ASP A 380 -13.03 11.67 -12.62
CA ASP A 380 -13.32 11.08 -11.32
C ASP A 380 -12.73 11.99 -10.23
N PRO A 381 -13.49 13.00 -9.77
CA PRO A 381 -13.04 13.94 -8.75
C PRO A 381 -13.11 13.34 -7.34
N SER A 382 -13.02 12.01 -7.21
CA SER A 382 -12.97 11.36 -5.91
C SER A 382 -11.57 11.43 -5.29
N ILE A 383 -11.54 11.61 -3.98
CA ILE A 383 -10.33 11.45 -3.18
C ILE A 383 -10.39 10.07 -2.55
N ARG A 384 -9.41 9.23 -2.86
CA ARG A 384 -9.25 7.90 -2.27
C ARG A 384 -8.13 7.89 -1.25
N VAL A 385 -8.33 7.17 -0.15
CA VAL A 385 -7.35 7.06 0.94
C VAL A 385 -6.01 6.53 0.48
N ASP A 386 -5.98 5.59 -0.48
CA ASP A 386 -4.74 5.06 -1.02
C ASP A 386 -4.00 6.08 -1.90
N GLY A 387 -4.72 6.96 -2.60
CA GLY A 387 -4.09 8.10 -3.27
C GLY A 387 -3.36 9.03 -2.30
N VAL A 388 -4.01 9.34 -1.17
CA VAL A 388 -3.42 10.17 -0.11
C VAL A 388 -2.23 9.47 0.55
N GLN A 389 -2.34 8.17 0.81
CA GLN A 389 -1.24 7.36 1.32
C GLN A 389 -0.02 7.43 0.40
N ARG A 390 -0.17 7.06 -0.88
CA ARG A 390 0.94 6.99 -1.83
C ARG A 390 1.62 8.35 -1.95
N TRP A 391 0.84 9.43 -1.92
CA TRP A 391 1.36 10.80 -1.94
C TRP A 391 2.20 11.14 -0.70
N VAL A 392 1.65 10.90 0.49
CA VAL A 392 2.34 11.16 1.77
C VAL A 392 3.64 10.35 1.88
N ASN A 393 3.56 9.06 1.59
CA ASN A 393 4.71 8.17 1.71
C ASN A 393 5.79 8.49 0.67
N GLY A 394 5.39 8.70 -0.59
CA GLY A 394 6.32 9.00 -1.67
C GLY A 394 7.05 10.31 -1.44
N LEU A 395 6.35 11.36 -0.99
CA LEU A 395 7.01 12.60 -0.60
C LEU A 395 7.93 12.43 0.59
N ALA A 396 7.54 11.68 1.62
CA ALA A 396 8.40 11.46 2.78
C ALA A 396 9.71 10.74 2.39
N LEU A 397 9.63 9.69 1.56
CA LEU A 397 10.80 9.00 1.02
C LEU A 397 11.67 9.92 0.16
N TYR A 398 11.05 10.78 -0.66
CA TYR A 398 11.78 11.77 -1.45
C TYR A 398 12.52 12.78 -0.57
N LEU A 399 11.89 13.24 0.52
CA LEU A 399 12.53 14.13 1.48
C LEU A 399 13.67 13.44 2.22
N GLU A 400 13.54 12.16 2.57
CA GLU A 400 14.65 11.37 3.12
C GLU A 400 15.81 11.28 2.12
N TYR A 401 15.52 11.00 0.85
CA TYR A 401 16.52 11.02 -0.22
C TYR A 401 17.24 12.38 -0.33
N LEU A 402 16.51 13.49 -0.28
CA LEU A 402 17.12 14.82 -0.29
C LEU A 402 17.94 15.13 0.97
N GLY A 403 17.61 14.52 2.12
CA GLY A 403 18.34 14.71 3.37
C GLY A 403 19.66 13.92 3.45
N MET A 404 19.88 12.98 2.53
CA MET A 404 21.14 12.22 2.42
C MET A 404 22.16 12.89 1.49
N LYS A 405 21.72 13.84 0.66
CA LYS A 405 22.60 14.70 -0.14
C LYS A 405 23.13 15.86 0.70
#